data_AF-A0AA96YGB0-F1
#
_entry.id   AF-A0AA96YGB0-F1
#
_cell.length_a   1.000
_cell.length_b   1.000
_cell.length_c   1.000
_cell.angle_alpha   90.00
_cell.angle_beta   90.00
_cell.angle_gamma   90.00
#
_symmetry.space_group_name_H-M   'P 1'
#
loop_
_entity.id
_entity.type
_entity.pdbx_description
1 polymer ?
#
loop_
_entity_poly.entity_id
_entity_poly.type
_entity_poly.pdbx_seq_one_letter_code
_entity_poly.pdbx_strand_id
1 'polypeptide(L)' 'MKRDRAMEELRALVLANNPRLTETELDSLTDLQVLERVRNSIIVDNQGRQSDDLEVDQMRARLDRLIKKYRSKPRLH' A
#
# COMPACT_ATOMS: atom_id res chain seq x y z
N MET A 1 2.89 7.95 -19.85
CA MET A 1 2.25 6.81 -19.15
C MET A 1 1.18 7.37 -18.23
N LYS A 2 -0.08 6.94 -18.33
CA LYS A 2 -1.10 7.32 -17.36
C LYS A 2 -0.71 6.68 -16.03
N ARG A 3 -0.28 7.48 -15.04
CA ARG A 3 -0.16 6.98 -13.66
C ARG A 3 -1.52 6.43 -13.27
N ASP A 4 -1.54 5.21 -12.75
CA ASP A 4 -2.76 4.54 -12.35
C ASP A 4 -3.38 5.35 -11.21
N ARG A 5 -4.56 5.94 -11.40
CA ARG A 5 -5.21 6.81 -10.40
C ARG A 5 -5.33 6.12 -9.04
N ALA A 6 -5.51 4.80 -9.04
CA ALA A 6 -5.55 4.00 -7.82
C ALA A 6 -4.20 4.01 -7.07
N MET A 7 -3.07 4.08 -7.77
CA MET A 7 -1.74 4.20 -7.16
C MET A 7 -1.49 5.60 -6.59
N GLU A 8 -2.02 6.65 -7.21
CA GLU A 8 -1.93 8.01 -6.67
C GLU A 8 -2.72 8.13 -5.36
N GLU A 9 -3.93 7.58 -5.32
CA GLU A 9 -4.75 7.53 -4.11
C GLU A 9 -4.06 6.72 -2.99
N LEU A 10 -3.44 5.58 -3.33
CA LEU A 10 -2.64 4.80 -2.37
C LEU A 10 -1.42 5.58 -1.86
N ARG A 11 -0.70 6.29 -2.74
CA ARG A 11 0.45 7.11 -2.34
C ARG A 11 0.04 8.24 -1.40
N ALA A 12 -1.05 8.93 -1.71
CA ALA A 12 -1.61 9.97 -0.83
C ALA A 12 -1.97 9.39 0.55
N LEU A 13 -2.57 8.20 0.59
CA LEU A 13 -2.90 7.51 1.83
C LEU A 13 -1.67 7.12 2.64
N VAL A 14 -0.58 6.68 1.99
CA VAL A 14 0.71 6.43 2.67
C VAL A 14 1.24 7.70 3.31
N LEU A 15 1.27 8.82 2.59
CA LEU A 15 1.75 10.10 3.12
C LEU A 15 0.92 10.56 4.32
N ALA A 16 -0.40 10.49 4.22
CA ALA A 16 -1.31 10.88 5.29
C ALA A 16 -1.09 10.05 6.58
N ASN A 17 -0.78 8.77 6.45
CA ASN A 17 -0.60 7.86 7.59
C ASN A 17 0.86 7.74 8.06
N ASN A 18 1.82 8.27 7.31
CA ASN A 18 3.25 8.21 7.62
C ASN A 18 3.86 9.61 7.62
N PRO A 19 3.63 10.43 8.67
CA PRO A 19 4.08 11.82 8.71
C PRO A 19 5.60 12.00 8.68
N ARG A 20 6.36 10.92 8.88
CA ARG A 20 7.83 10.90 8.75
C ARG A 20 8.31 10.60 7.33
N LEU A 21 7.40 10.22 6.42
CA LEU A 21 7.72 9.91 5.03
C LEU A 21 7.44 11.14 4.17
N THR A 22 8.44 11.57 3.41
CA THR A 22 8.29 12.66 2.45
C THR A 22 7.80 12.17 1.09
N GLU A 23 7.18 13.08 0.32
CA GLU A 23 6.73 12.79 -1.05
C GLU A 23 7.90 12.36 -1.95
N THR A 24 9.08 12.97 -1.79
CA THR A 24 10.30 12.63 -2.53
C THR A 24 10.80 11.22 -2.24
N GLU A 25 10.76 10.80 -0.97
CA GLU A 25 11.10 9.43 -0.60
C GLU A 25 10.09 8.43 -1.18
N LEU A 26 8.80 8.79 -1.21
CA LEU A 26 7.75 7.96 -1.77
C LEU A 26 7.85 7.85 -3.31
N ASP A 27 8.25 8.92 -3.99
CA ASP A 27 8.45 8.93 -5.44
C ASP A 27 9.66 8.09 -5.87
N SER A 28 10.63 7.91 -4.98
CA SER A 28 11.76 7.00 -5.18
C SER A 28 11.36 5.52 -5.04
N LEU A 29 10.16 5.23 -4.54
CA LEU A 29 9.65 3.86 -4.39
C LEU A 29 8.90 3.40 -5.65
N THR A 30 9.16 2.16 -6.03
CA THR A 30 8.34 1.44 -7.01
C THR A 30 6.93 1.21 -6.46
N ASP A 31 5.94 1.07 -7.34
CA ASP A 31 4.55 0.77 -6.96
C ASP A 31 4.44 -0.44 -6.01
N LEU A 32 5.28 -1.45 -6.21
CA LEU A 32 5.33 -2.64 -5.36
C LEU A 32 5.78 -2.28 -3.93
N GLN A 33 6.82 -1.47 -3.78
CA GLN A 33 7.32 -1.04 -2.48
C GLN A 33 6.31 -0.15 -1.75
N VAL A 34 5.56 0.68 -2.48
CA VAL A 34 4.45 1.46 -1.93
C VAL A 34 3.37 0.53 -1.36
N LEU A 35 2.94 -0.47 -2.13
CA LEU A 35 1.93 -1.44 -1.70
C LEU A 35 2.36 -2.24 -0.45
N GLU A 36 3.61 -2.70 -0.41
CA GLU A 36 4.17 -3.41 0.75
C GLU A 36 4.19 -2.53 2.01
N ARG A 37 4.47 -1.23 1.86
CA ARG A 37 4.48 -0.28 2.97
C ARG A 37 3.09 0.01 3.51
N VAL A 38 2.09 0.19 2.64
CA VAL A 38 0.67 0.33 3.04
C VAL A 38 0.23 -0.88 3.86
N ARG A 39 0.51 -2.09 3.34
CA ARG A 39 0.16 -3.34 4.01
C ARG A 39 0.73 -3.40 5.42
N ASN A 40 2.00 -3.02 5.59
CA ASN A 40 2.66 -3.04 6.90
C ASN A 40 2.12 -1.95 7.85
N SER A 41 1.73 -0.79 7.33
CA SER A 41 1.10 0.28 8.11
C SER A 41 -0.22 -0.17 8.75
N ILE A 42 -1.03 -0.94 8.01
CA ILE A 42 -2.31 -1.50 8.50
C ILE A 42 -2.09 -2.57 9.60
N ILE A 43 -0.89 -3.16 9.68
CA ILE A 43 -0.56 -4.13 10.74
C ILE A 43 -0.31 -3.44 12.08
N VAL A 44 0.29 -2.25 12.06
CA VAL A 44 0.65 -1.51 13.27
C VAL A 44 -0.58 -0.90 13.96
N ASP A 45 -1.58 -0.46 13.20
CA ASP A 45 -2.80 0.17 13.76
C ASP A 45 -3.79 -0.85 14.36
N ASN A 46 -3.72 -2.12 13.95
CA ASN A 46 -4.65 -3.18 14.40
C ASN A 46 -4.32 -3.76 15.79
N GLN A 47 -3.35 -3.21 16.52
CA GLN A 47 -2.91 -3.77 17.79
C GLN A 47 -3.87 -3.51 18.97
N GLY A 48 -5.05 -2.92 18.74
CA GLY A 48 -5.94 -2.54 19.86
C GLY A 48 -7.44 -2.32 19.61
N ARG A 49 -8.01 -2.62 18.43
CA ARG A 49 -9.48 -2.44 18.20
C ARG A 49 -10.11 -3.68 17.59
N GLN A 50 -10.71 -4.51 18.44
CA GLN A 50 -11.41 -5.77 18.13
C GLN A 50 -12.69 -5.66 17.28
N SER A 51 -13.07 -4.47 16.79
CA SER A 51 -14.35 -4.25 16.08
C SER A 51 -14.23 -3.95 14.59
N ASP A 52 -13.02 -3.64 14.09
CA ASP A 52 -12.74 -3.31 12.67
C ASP A 52 -12.01 -4.44 11.92
N ASP A 53 -11.83 -5.61 12.54
CA ASP A 53 -10.99 -6.70 12.03
C ASP A 53 -11.43 -7.20 10.64
N LEU A 54 -12.73 -7.22 10.33
CA LEU A 54 -13.21 -7.71 9.03
C LEU A 54 -12.89 -6.75 7.87
N GLU A 55 -13.02 -5.44 8.07
CA GLU A 55 -12.68 -4.45 7.03
C GLU A 55 -11.17 -4.38 6.83
N VAL A 56 -10.41 -4.40 7.93
CA VAL A 56 -8.96 -4.47 7.92
C VAL A 56 -8.46 -5.74 7.21
N ASP A 57 -9.05 -6.89 7.49
CA ASP A 57 -8.70 -8.15 6.84
C ASP A 57 -9.07 -8.17 5.36
N GLN A 58 -10.21 -7.59 4.98
CA GLN A 58 -10.57 -7.43 3.57
C GLN A 58 -9.60 -6.50 2.82
N MET A 59 -9.20 -5.39 3.46
CA MET A 59 -8.19 -4.49 2.91
C MET A 59 -6.84 -5.19 2.77
N ARG A 60 -6.40 -5.97 3.77
CA ARG A 60 -5.19 -6.81 3.71
C ARG A 60 -5.26 -7.81 2.57
N ALA A 61 -6.34 -8.57 2.46
CA ALA A 61 -6.52 -9.56 1.40
C ALA A 61 -6.56 -8.91 -0.01
N ARG A 62 -7.06 -7.67 -0.13
CA ARG A 62 -7.00 -6.91 -1.37
C ARG A 62 -5.57 -6.49 -1.69
N LEU A 63 -4.81 -5.99 -0.73
CA LEU A 63 -3.41 -5.60 -0.90
C LEU A 63 -2.53 -6.80 -1.24
N ASP A 64 -2.71 -7.94 -0.56
CA ASP A 64 -1.97 -9.18 -0.85
C ASP A 64 -2.21 -9.67 -2.29
N ARG A 65 -3.45 -9.58 -2.78
CA ARG A 65 -3.78 -9.87 -4.18
C ARG A 65 -3.11 -8.91 -5.16
N LEU A 66 -3.07 -7.61 -4.83
CA LEU A 66 -2.39 -6.60 -5.66
C LEU A 66 -0.88 -6.83 -5.69
N ILE A 67 -0.24 -7.03 -4.53
CA ILE A 67 1.19 -7.34 -4.41
C ILE A 67 1.52 -8.59 -5.22
N LYS A 68 0.73 -9.65 -5.09
CA LYS A 68 0.90 -10.88 -5.87
C LYS A 68 0.80 -10.61 -7.37
N LYS A 69 -0.22 -9.86 -7.82
CA LYS A 69 -0.38 -9.46 -9.23
C LYS A 69 0.82 -8.67 -9.75
N TYR A 70 1.33 -7.71 -8.97
CA TYR A 70 2.51 -6.92 -9.35
C TYR A 70 3.79 -7.75 -9.40
N ARG A 71 3.98 -8.70 -8.48
CA ARG A 71 5.11 -9.66 -8.51
C ARG A 71 5.01 -10.66 -9.67
N SER A 72 3.78 -11.05 -10.04
CA SER A 72 3.53 -11.99 -11.14
C SER A 72 3.52 -11.33 -12.53
N LYS A 73 3.52 -10.00 -12.63
CA LYS A 73 3.78 -9.35 -13.91
C LYS A 73 5.24 -9.65 -14.30
N PRO A 74 5.49 -10.28 -15.46
CA PRO A 74 6.86 -10.43 -15.93
C PRO A 74 7.44 -9.02 -16.06
N ARG A 75 8.62 -8.81 -15.48
CA ARG A 75 9.42 -7.62 -15.74
C ARG A 75 9.75 -7.68 -17.24
N LEU A 76 8.91 -7.06 -18.07
CA LEU A 76 9.27 -6.73 -19.44
C LEU A 76 10.40 -5.71 -19.32
N HIS A 77 11.61 -6.26 -19.31
CA HIS A 77 12.86 -5.55 -19.54
C HIS A 77 12.84 -4.95 -20.94
#